data_AF-A0A944Z6R0-F1
#
_entry.id   AF-A0A944Z6R0-F1
#
_cell.length_a   1.000
_cell.length_b   1.000
_cell.length_c   1.000
_cell.angle_alpha   90.00
_cell.angle_beta   90.00
_cell.angle_gamma   90.00
#
_symmetry.space_group_name_H-M   'P 1'
#
loop_
_entity.id
_entity.type
_entity.pdbx_description
1 polymer ?
#
loop_
_entity_poly.entity_id
_entity_poly.type
_entity_poly.pdbx_seq_one_letter_code
_entity_poly.pdbx_strand_id
1 'polypeptide(L)'
;MLKLIEEFKKEHSFIIDTLNRSRKLGIGTEESQNAILSVKDIILDHIKMEDKEFYPVLRETAKSNQKLKNLLAEFDKDMKEISRYFIEFFDNNSVITGSDLAMELENFTAILERRILREETFLFAEFEKFNQ
;
A
#
# COMPACT_ATOMS: atom_id res chain seq x y z
N MET A 1 -10.31 -13.37 9.28
CA MET A 1 -10.20 -11.93 9.00
C MET A 1 -9.19 -11.22 9.88
N LEU A 2 -9.26 -11.29 11.22
CA LEU A 2 -8.24 -10.65 12.08
C LEU A 2 -6.80 -11.09 11.75
N LYS A 3 -6.61 -12.39 11.48
CA LYS A 3 -5.32 -12.92 11.02
C LYS A 3 -4.82 -12.28 9.70
N LEU A 4 -5.73 -12.01 8.75
CA LEU A 4 -5.41 -11.39 7.47
C LEU A 4 -4.99 -9.92 7.66
N ILE A 5 -5.68 -9.18 8.53
CA ILE A 5 -5.31 -7.81 8.91
C ILE A 5 -3.92 -7.77 9.54
N GLU A 6 -3.60 -8.73 10.42
CA GLU A 6 -2.26 -8.83 11.02
C GLU A 6 -1.18 -9.22 10.01
N GLU A 7 -1.52 -10.00 8.97
CA GLU A 7 -0.62 -10.28 7.85
C GLU A 7 -0.36 -9.01 7.02
N PHE A 8 -1.40 -8.23 6.70
CA PHE A 8 -1.28 -6.95 6.01
C PHE A 8 -0.42 -5.94 6.77
N LYS A 9 -0.62 -5.77 8.09
CA LYS A 9 0.22 -4.88 8.91
C LYS A 9 1.70 -5.28 8.91
N LYS A 10 2.00 -6.58 8.84
CA LYS A 10 3.39 -7.08 8.73
C LYS A 10 3.98 -6.77 7.36
N GLU A 11 3.20 -6.96 6.29
CA GLU A 11 3.61 -6.61 4.93
C GLU A 11 3.86 -5.09 4.82
N HIS A 12 2.96 -4.26 5.35
CA HIS A 12 3.13 -2.81 5.45
C HIS A 12 4.46 -2.43 6.10
N SER A 13 4.74 -2.98 7.29
CA SER A 13 5.97 -2.71 8.03
C SER A 13 7.20 -3.10 7.21
N PHE A 14 7.18 -4.30 6.63
CA PHE A 14 8.28 -4.81 5.82
C PHE A 14 8.56 -3.95 4.58
N ILE A 15 7.52 -3.54 3.86
CA ILE A 15 7.65 -2.71 2.65
C ILE A 15 8.26 -1.35 3.02
N ILE A 16 7.71 -0.68 4.04
CA ILE A 16 8.18 0.65 4.46
C ILE A 16 9.61 0.60 4.98
N ASP A 17 9.96 -0.41 5.79
CA ASP A 17 11.33 -0.58 6.28
C ASP A 17 12.32 -0.79 5.14
N THR A 18 11.94 -1.55 4.11
CA THR A 18 12.80 -1.83 2.97
C THR A 18 13.00 -0.59 2.09
N LEU A 19 11.93 0.17 1.80
CA LEU A 19 12.03 1.45 1.07
C LEU A 19 12.85 2.49 1.86
N ASN A 20 12.68 2.54 3.18
CA ASN A 20 13.48 3.41 4.03
C ASN A 20 14.96 3.01 4.06
N ARG A 21 15.27 1.72 4.01
CA ARG A 21 16.63 1.22 3.89
C ARG A 21 17.23 1.55 2.54
N SER A 22 16.51 1.35 1.44
CA SER A 22 17.00 1.66 0.09
C SER A 22 17.37 3.14 -0.05
N ARG A 23 16.59 4.04 0.56
CA ARG A 23 16.91 5.47 0.68
C ARG A 23 18.25 5.71 1.41
N LYS A 24 18.47 5.05 2.55
CA LYS A 24 19.70 5.21 3.35
C LYS A 24 20.97 4.71 2.65
N LEU A 25 20.83 3.74 1.74
CA LEU A 25 21.95 3.19 0.96
C LEU A 25 22.39 4.11 -0.19
N GLY A 26 21.56 5.09 -0.56
CA GLY A 26 21.76 5.93 -1.74
C GLY A 26 21.11 5.31 -2.97
N ILE A 27 20.14 6.02 -3.54
CA ILE A 27 19.17 5.50 -4.53
C ILE A 27 19.84 5.10 -5.86
N GLY A 28 21.01 5.66 -6.18
CA GLY A 28 21.79 5.30 -7.35
C GLY A 28 22.62 4.01 -7.22
N THR A 29 22.62 3.36 -6.05
CA THR A 29 23.39 2.12 -5.84
C THR A 29 22.61 0.89 -6.31
N GLU A 30 23.32 -0.11 -6.81
CA GLU A 30 22.72 -1.41 -7.18
C GLU A 30 22.00 -2.06 -5.99
N GLU A 31 22.53 -1.92 -4.76
CA GLU A 31 21.88 -2.43 -3.55
C GLU A 31 20.54 -1.75 -3.29
N SER A 32 20.45 -0.44 -3.48
CA SER A 32 19.19 0.32 -3.34
C SER A 32 18.17 -0.08 -4.41
N GLN A 33 18.59 -0.20 -5.67
CA GLN A 33 17.74 -0.65 -6.77
C GLN A 33 17.18 -2.05 -6.51
N ASN A 34 18.03 -2.97 -6.07
CA ASN A 34 17.62 -4.33 -5.73
C ASN A 34 16.64 -4.35 -4.56
N ALA A 35 16.80 -3.47 -3.56
CA ALA A 35 15.86 -3.34 -2.46
C ALA A 35 14.51 -2.74 -2.87
N ILE A 36 14.50 -1.80 -3.82
CA ILE A 36 13.24 -1.24 -4.37
C ILE A 36 12.52 -2.30 -5.19
N LEU A 37 13.25 -3.04 -6.03
CA LEU A 37 12.66 -4.11 -6.85
C LEU A 37 12.19 -5.30 -6.02
N SER A 38 12.84 -5.62 -4.89
CA SER A 38 12.46 -6.77 -4.06
C SER A 38 11.09 -6.60 -3.40
N VAL A 39 10.61 -5.37 -3.21
CA VAL A 39 9.27 -5.11 -2.67
C VAL A 39 8.18 -4.97 -3.74
N LYS A 40 8.55 -4.94 -5.04
CA LYS A 40 7.58 -4.81 -6.14
C LYS A 40 6.50 -5.88 -6.07
N ASP A 41 6.92 -7.14 -6.08
CA ASP A 41 5.99 -8.28 -6.11
C ASP A 41 5.16 -8.34 -4.83
N ILE A 42 5.75 -7.98 -3.70
CA ILE A 42 5.06 -7.94 -2.40
C ILE A 42 3.95 -6.89 -2.41
N ILE A 43 4.22 -5.68 -2.90
CA ILE A 43 3.20 -4.62 -3.01
C ILE A 43 2.08 -5.03 -3.97
N LEU A 44 2.43 -5.60 -5.13
CA LEU A 44 1.43 -6.02 -6.12
C LEU A 44 0.56 -7.16 -5.61
N ASP A 45 1.16 -8.16 -4.95
CA ASP A 45 0.42 -9.25 -4.35
C ASP A 45 -0.43 -8.76 -3.17
N HIS A 46 0.07 -7.83 -2.35
CA HIS A 46 -0.69 -7.21 -1.27
C HIS A 46 -1.97 -6.54 -1.78
N ILE A 47 -1.86 -5.64 -2.76
CA ILE A 47 -3.02 -4.94 -3.37
C ILE A 47 -4.02 -5.95 -3.93
N LYS A 48 -3.52 -6.98 -4.61
CA LYS A 48 -4.35 -8.05 -5.19
C LYS A 48 -5.07 -8.87 -4.12
N MET A 49 -4.42 -9.13 -2.98
CA MET A 49 -5.03 -9.83 -1.85
C MET A 49 -6.11 -8.97 -1.20
N GLU A 50 -5.89 -7.66 -1.06
CA GLU A 50 -6.92 -6.76 -0.55
C GLU A 50 -8.15 -6.73 -1.45
N ASP A 51 -7.97 -6.63 -2.76
CA ASP A 51 -9.06 -6.62 -3.76
C ASP A 51 -9.87 -7.92 -3.76
N LYS A 52 -9.22 -9.06 -3.48
CA LYS A 52 -9.85 -10.38 -3.53
C LYS A 52 -10.49 -10.79 -2.22
N GLU A 53 -9.83 -10.53 -1.10
CA GLU A 53 -10.17 -11.13 0.20
C GLU A 53 -10.69 -10.10 1.20
N PHE A 54 -10.27 -8.84 1.10
CA PHE A 54 -10.58 -7.84 2.13
C PHE A 54 -11.70 -6.88 1.72
N TYR A 55 -11.53 -6.18 0.59
CA TYR A 55 -12.53 -5.24 0.10
C TYR A 55 -13.91 -5.86 -0.16
N PRO A 56 -14.03 -7.09 -0.69
CA PRO A 56 -15.34 -7.73 -0.85
C PRO A 56 -16.08 -7.92 0.48
N VAL A 57 -15.38 -8.37 1.52
CA VAL A 57 -15.96 -8.58 2.85
C VAL A 57 -16.41 -7.25 3.45
N LEU A 58 -15.59 -6.21 3.33
CA LEU A 58 -15.95 -4.86 3.75
C LEU A 58 -17.19 -4.32 3.04
N ARG A 59 -17.27 -4.50 1.72
CA ARG A 59 -18.42 -4.05 0.91
C ARG A 59 -19.71 -4.76 1.31
N GLU A 60 -19.65 -6.05 1.64
CA GLU A 60 -20.81 -6.78 2.16
C GLU A 60 -21.25 -6.24 3.51
N THR A 61 -20.32 -6.03 4.46
CA THR A 61 -20.63 -5.44 5.78
C THR A 61 -21.18 -4.01 5.65
N ALA A 62 -20.73 -3.25 4.66
CA ALA A 62 -21.19 -1.88 4.42
C ALA A 62 -22.65 -1.80 3.94
N LYS A 63 -23.26 -2.90 3.44
CA LYS A 63 -24.66 -2.90 3.01
C LYS A 63 -25.62 -2.56 4.15
N SER A 64 -25.30 -2.97 5.38
CA SER A 64 -26.08 -2.69 6.58
C SER A 64 -25.47 -1.59 7.45
N ASN A 65 -24.36 -0.98 7.03
CA ASN A 65 -23.63 0.01 7.81
C ASN A 65 -23.30 1.27 6.99
N GLN A 66 -24.08 2.33 7.21
CA GLN A 66 -23.92 3.59 6.48
C GLN A 66 -22.57 4.29 6.74
N LYS A 67 -22.00 4.15 7.94
CA LYS A 67 -20.70 4.73 8.28
C LYS A 67 -19.58 4.04 7.49
N LEU A 68 -19.57 2.70 7.49
CA LEU A 68 -18.61 1.92 6.71
C LEU A 68 -18.77 2.15 5.20
N LYS A 69 -20.02 2.30 4.73
CA LYS A 69 -20.31 2.63 3.33
C LYS A 69 -19.72 3.98 2.91
N ASN A 70 -19.85 5.01 3.75
CA ASN A 70 -19.26 6.32 3.47
C ASN A 70 -17.73 6.24 3.46
N LEU A 71 -17.15 5.53 4.43
CA LEU A 71 -15.70 5.33 4.51
C LEU A 71 -15.16 4.62 3.25
N LEU A 72 -15.80 3.53 2.81
CA LEU A 72 -15.41 2.83 1.59
C LEU A 72 -15.52 3.70 0.33
N ALA A 73 -16.51 4.59 0.24
CA ALA A 73 -16.66 5.50 -0.89
C ALA A 73 -15.51 6.53 -0.96
N GLU A 74 -14.97 6.95 0.18
CA GLU A 74 -13.77 7.80 0.22
C GLU A 74 -12.52 7.02 -0.19
N PHE A 75 -12.39 5.77 0.22
CA PHE A 75 -11.25 4.91 -0.13
C PHE A 75 -11.28 4.47 -1.60
N ASP A 76 -12.44 4.20 -2.19
CA ASP A 76 -12.56 3.74 -3.58
C ASP A 76 -11.95 4.72 -4.61
N LYS A 77 -11.92 6.02 -4.29
CA LYS A 77 -11.28 7.04 -5.13
C LYS A 77 -9.77 6.99 -4.97
N ASP A 78 -9.29 7.01 -3.73
CA ASP A 78 -7.87 7.02 -3.40
C ASP A 78 -7.17 5.73 -3.85
N MET A 79 -7.78 4.56 -3.63
CA MET A 79 -7.15 3.26 -3.87
C MET A 79 -6.90 2.99 -5.35
N LYS A 80 -7.84 3.35 -6.24
CA LYS A 80 -7.66 3.15 -7.69
C LYS A 80 -6.58 4.03 -8.29
N GLU A 81 -6.39 5.22 -7.76
CA GLU A 81 -5.32 6.12 -8.20
C GLU A 81 -3.98 5.63 -7.69
N ILE A 82 -3.93 5.22 -6.42
CA ILE A 82 -2.73 4.71 -5.78
C ILE A 82 -2.26 3.39 -6.41
N SER A 83 -3.15 2.41 -6.64
CA SER A 83 -2.80 1.14 -7.30
C SER A 83 -2.26 1.34 -8.72
N ARG A 84 -2.79 2.32 -9.46
CA ARG A 84 -2.28 2.67 -10.79
C ARG A 84 -0.90 3.30 -10.72
N TYR A 85 -0.72 4.25 -9.80
CA TYR A 85 0.56 4.89 -9.55
C TYR A 85 1.65 3.86 -9.15
N PHE A 86 1.30 2.82 -8.38
CA PHE A 86 2.21 1.72 -8.06
C PHE A 86 2.72 0.99 -9.31
N ILE A 87 1.82 0.64 -10.23
CA ILE A 87 2.17 -0.02 -11.49
C ILE A 87 3.07 0.91 -12.32
N GLU A 88 2.66 2.17 -12.49
CA GLU A 88 3.41 3.16 -13.26
C GLU A 88 4.81 3.40 -12.71
N PHE A 89 4.98 3.49 -11.39
CA PHE A 89 6.29 3.62 -10.75
C PHE A 89 7.22 2.47 -11.15
N PHE A 90 6.77 1.22 -10.96
CA PHE A 90 7.62 0.06 -11.23
C PHE A 90 7.80 -0.29 -12.71
N ASP A 91 6.93 0.20 -13.61
CA ASP A 91 7.09 0.04 -15.05
C ASP A 91 8.02 1.12 -15.63
N ASN A 92 7.94 2.36 -15.11
CA ASN A 92 8.74 3.49 -15.59
C ASN A 92 10.16 3.53 -14.99
N ASN A 93 10.40 2.90 -13.83
CA ASN A 93 11.72 2.92 -13.17
C ASN A 93 12.88 2.32 -13.99
N SER A 94 12.61 1.57 -15.06
CA SER A 94 13.65 1.12 -16.00
C SER A 94 14.26 2.27 -16.82
N VAL A 95 13.63 3.45 -16.84
CA VAL A 95 14.01 4.62 -17.65
C VAL A 95 14.53 5.79 -16.80
N ILE A 96 14.26 5.82 -15.49
CA ILE A 96 14.53 6.96 -14.60
C ILE A 96 15.92 6.80 -13.95
N THR A 97 16.75 7.85 -13.97
CA THR A 97 18.11 7.83 -13.40
C THR A 97 18.37 9.02 -12.46
N GLY A 98 19.33 8.87 -11.54
CA GLY A 98 19.85 9.99 -10.75
C GLY A 98 18.82 10.63 -9.80
N SER A 99 18.73 11.97 -9.83
CA SER A 99 17.87 12.78 -8.94
C SER A 99 16.38 12.52 -9.13
N ASP A 100 15.97 12.19 -10.35
CA ASP A 100 14.56 12.03 -10.69
C ASP A 100 14.00 10.77 -10.05
N LEU A 101 14.80 9.70 -9.97
CA LEU A 101 14.41 8.48 -9.27
C LEU A 101 14.32 8.70 -7.76
N ALA A 102 15.20 9.54 -7.21
CA ALA A 102 15.17 9.84 -5.79
C ALA A 102 13.88 10.55 -5.38
N MET A 103 13.50 11.58 -6.15
CA MET A 103 12.26 12.32 -5.94
C MET A 103 11.03 11.43 -6.16
N GLU A 104 11.02 10.59 -7.19
CA GLU A 104 9.89 9.67 -7.40
C GLU A 104 9.78 8.61 -6.32
N LEU A 105 10.89 8.08 -5.80
CA LEU A 105 10.87 7.16 -4.66
C LEU A 105 10.34 7.83 -3.39
N GLU A 106 10.68 9.10 -3.16
CA GLU A 106 10.14 9.86 -2.02
C GLU A 106 8.63 10.09 -2.14
N ASN A 107 8.17 10.54 -3.30
CA ASN A 107 6.74 10.70 -3.59
C ASN A 107 6.00 9.37 -3.42
N PHE A 108 6.58 8.29 -3.95
CA PHE A 108 6.03 6.95 -3.86
C PHE A 108 5.90 6.47 -2.40
N THR A 109 6.97 6.62 -1.63
CA THR A 109 6.98 6.21 -0.22
C THR A 109 5.94 7.02 0.57
N ALA A 110 5.85 8.33 0.34
CA ALA A 110 4.87 9.18 1.03
C ALA A 110 3.41 8.82 0.70
N ILE A 111 3.11 8.50 -0.56
CA ILE A 111 1.78 8.04 -0.99
C ILE A 111 1.44 6.70 -0.33
N LEU A 112 2.39 5.76 -0.31
CA LEU A 112 2.20 4.46 0.33
C LEU A 112 2.01 4.59 1.85
N GLU A 113 2.82 5.38 2.54
CA GLU A 113 2.67 5.62 3.98
C GLU A 113 1.30 6.22 4.32
N ARG A 114 0.84 7.17 3.50
CA ARG A 114 -0.49 7.76 3.68
C ARG A 114 -1.60 6.72 3.48
N ARG A 115 -1.46 5.83 2.49
CA ARG A 115 -2.40 4.73 2.24
C ARG A 115 -2.48 3.81 3.47
N ILE A 116 -1.33 3.30 3.91
CA ILE A 116 -1.20 2.40 5.07
C ILE A 116 -1.81 3.04 6.32
N LEU A 117 -1.46 4.29 6.61
CA LEU A 117 -1.98 5.01 7.76
C LEU A 117 -3.51 5.06 7.73
N ARG A 118 -4.10 5.35 6.56
CA ARG A 118 -5.56 5.41 6.41
C ARG A 118 -6.19 4.04 6.60
N GLU A 119 -5.63 3.00 6.01
CA GLU A 119 -6.12 1.63 6.11
C GLU A 119 -6.11 1.15 7.56
N GLU A 120 -4.99 1.30 8.26
CA GLU A 120 -4.86 0.84 9.64
C GLU A 120 -5.71 1.66 10.62
N THR A 121 -5.70 2.99 10.48
CA THR A 121 -6.37 3.88 11.44
C THR A 121 -7.89 3.90 11.29
N PHE A 122 -8.38 3.83 10.05
CA PHE A 122 -9.81 3.97 9.79
C PHE A 122 -10.45 2.67 9.33
N LEU A 123 -9.89 2.00 8.34
CA LEU A 123 -10.56 0.87 7.70
C LEU A 123 -10.48 -0.39 8.57
N PHE A 124 -9.28 -0.77 9.01
CA PHE A 124 -9.04 -1.93 9.87
C PHE A 124 -9.69 -1.73 11.24
N ALA A 125 -9.47 -0.57 11.87
CA ALA A 125 -10.05 -0.25 13.17
C ALA A 125 -11.59 -0.27 13.15
N GLU A 126 -12.23 0.18 12.06
CA GLU A 126 -13.68 0.13 11.95
C GLU A 126 -14.16 -1.30 11.68
N PHE A 127 -13.44 -2.08 10.87
CA PHE A 127 -13.76 -3.49 10.60
C PHE A 127 -13.63 -4.40 11.82
N GLU A 128 -12.59 -4.22 12.63
CA GLU A 128 -12.33 -4.98 13.86
C GLU A 128 -13.51 -4.88 14.83
N LYS A 129 -14.19 -3.73 14.90
CA LYS A 129 -15.39 -3.53 15.75
C LYS A 129 -16.58 -4.43 15.38
N PHE A 130 -16.65 -4.91 14.14
CA PHE A 130 -17.75 -5.76 13.66
C PHE A 130 -17.44 -7.25 13.70
N ASN A 131 -16.18 -7.62 13.93
CA ASN A 131 -15.70 -8.99 13.89
C ASN A 131 -15.12 -9.45 15.24
N GLN A 132 -15.52 -8.78 16.33
CA GLN A 132 -15.32 -9.21 17.71
C GLN A 132 -16.42 -10.16 18.17
#